data_AF-A0A1D1XIQ9-F1
#
_entry.id   AF-A0A1D1XIQ9-F1
#
_cell.length_a   1.000
_cell.length_b   1.000
_cell.length_c   1.000
_cell.angle_alpha   90.00
_cell.angle_beta   90.00
_cell.angle_gamma   90.00
#
_symmetry.space_group_name_H-M   'P 1'
#
loop_
_entity.id
_entity.type
_entity.pdbx_description
1 polymer ?
#
loop_
_entity_poly.entity_id
_entity_poly.type
_entity_poly.pdbx_seq_one_letter_code
_entity_poly.pdbx_strand_id
1 'polypeptide(L)'
;MMMNRDLVVPVARFPLEPPLPALRLPPASRPFLSAPGAHLGHRARQRAAATAAMPDRQVAPAAVASSATAGGWGKGLSKENKLWGGRFEESVTDAVERFSESVSFDRALYKQDIMGSRAHAAMLAEQGLITIIDKDRILKGLDEIERSIEAGEFSWRIDREDVHMNIEAALTDLIGESAKKLHTARSRNDQVVTDLRLWCRDAIDDILMHLKHLQVALVNLALKNEGLIVPGYTHLQRAQPVLLQHLLLSYVEQVFLSTGL
;
A
#
# COMPACT_ATOMS: atom_id res chain seq x y z
N MET A 1 36.52 -46.82 43.27
CA MET A 1 36.43 -47.75 42.12
C MET A 1 36.50 -46.90 40.87
N MET A 2 37.65 -46.90 40.20
CA MET A 2 37.92 -46.12 38.98
C MET A 2 37.15 -46.77 37.81
N MET A 3 36.47 -45.97 36.98
CA MET A 3 36.15 -46.38 35.61
C MET A 3 36.35 -45.23 34.62
N ASN A 4 37.27 -45.55 33.70
CA ASN A 4 37.66 -45.00 32.41
C ASN A 4 37.01 -43.72 31.86
N ARG A 5 37.92 -42.79 31.54
CA ARG A 5 37.85 -41.87 30.40
C ARG A 5 38.04 -42.65 29.09
N ASP A 6 37.60 -42.03 28.00
CA ASP A 6 37.85 -42.35 26.59
C ASP A 6 36.67 -42.98 25.82
N LEU A 7 35.79 -42.10 25.33
CA LEU A 7 35.04 -42.34 24.09
C LEU A 7 34.94 -41.01 23.32
N VAL A 8 35.90 -40.80 22.42
CA VAL A 8 35.87 -39.78 21.38
C VAL A 8 35.01 -40.32 20.24
N VAL A 9 33.89 -39.65 19.95
CA VAL A 9 33.03 -39.96 18.80
C VAL A 9 33.55 -39.16 17.58
N PRO A 10 33.75 -39.78 16.41
CA PRO A 10 34.27 -39.07 15.24
C PRO A 10 33.19 -38.18 14.60
N VAL A 11 33.53 -36.92 14.34
CA VAL A 11 32.73 -35.99 13.54
C VAL A 11 32.84 -36.39 12.06
N ALA A 12 31.77 -36.93 11.50
CA ALA A 12 31.68 -37.18 10.06
C ALA A 12 31.60 -35.84 9.30
N ARG A 13 32.58 -35.56 8.45
CA ARG A 13 32.51 -34.47 7.45
C ARG A 13 31.72 -34.98 6.25
N PHE A 14 30.54 -34.40 6.01
CA PHE A 14 29.82 -34.58 4.75
C PHE A 14 30.47 -33.73 3.65
N PRO A 15 30.64 -34.24 2.42
CA PRO A 15 31.10 -33.44 1.30
C PRO A 15 30.01 -32.46 0.85
N LEU A 16 30.41 -31.22 0.53
CA LEU A 16 29.55 -30.20 -0.06
C LEU A 16 29.26 -30.58 -1.53
N GLU A 17 28.01 -30.86 -1.86
CA GLU A 17 27.59 -31.03 -3.26
C GLU A 17 27.59 -29.68 -4.01
N PRO A 18 27.88 -29.67 -5.32
CA PRO A 18 27.84 -28.45 -6.13
C PRO A 18 26.38 -27.97 -6.37
N PRO A 19 26.17 -26.67 -6.63
CA PRO A 19 24.83 -26.12 -6.81
C PRO A 19 24.14 -26.66 -8.07
N LEU A 20 22.86 -27.03 -7.91
CA LEU A 20 21.99 -27.49 -9.00
C LEU A 20 21.74 -26.37 -10.03
N PRO A 21 21.61 -26.70 -11.33
CA PRO A 21 21.34 -25.71 -12.37
C PRO A 21 19.91 -25.15 -12.29
N ALA A 22 19.77 -23.87 -12.61
CA ALA A 22 18.51 -23.12 -12.55
C ALA A 22 17.40 -23.73 -13.43
N LEU A 23 16.26 -24.06 -12.82
CA LEU A 23 15.08 -24.59 -13.48
C LEU A 23 14.37 -23.45 -14.25
N ARG A 24 14.37 -23.50 -15.59
CA ARG A 24 13.54 -22.62 -16.44
C ARG A 24 12.08 -23.06 -16.34
N LEU A 25 11.21 -22.20 -15.80
CA LEU A 25 9.76 -22.40 -15.81
C LEU A 25 9.17 -22.08 -17.19
N PRO A 26 8.23 -22.90 -17.72
CA PRO A 26 7.51 -22.60 -18.96
C PRO A 26 6.42 -21.52 -18.74
N PRO A 27 6.02 -20.77 -19.79
CA PRO A 27 5.06 -19.67 -19.66
C PRO A 27 3.63 -20.18 -19.42
N ALA A 28 2.91 -19.46 -18.57
CA ALA A 28 1.53 -19.75 -18.19
C ALA A 28 0.56 -19.69 -19.39
N SER A 29 -0.10 -20.80 -19.68
CA SER A 29 -1.21 -20.89 -20.63
C SER A 29 -2.49 -20.27 -20.05
N ARG A 30 -3.08 -19.32 -20.78
CA ARG A 30 -4.36 -18.65 -20.47
C ARG A 30 -5.55 -19.62 -20.46
N PRO A 31 -6.54 -19.48 -19.57
CA PRO A 31 -7.83 -20.12 -19.76
C PRO A 31 -8.76 -19.28 -20.65
N PHE A 32 -9.44 -20.01 -21.51
CA PHE A 32 -10.40 -19.63 -22.54
C PHE A 32 -11.76 -19.28 -21.89
N LEU A 33 -12.38 -18.16 -22.26
CA LEU A 33 -13.75 -17.78 -21.87
C LEU A 33 -14.66 -17.87 -23.10
N SER A 34 -15.69 -18.70 -23.02
CA SER A 34 -16.85 -18.72 -23.92
C SER A 34 -18.14 -18.59 -23.11
N ALA A 35 -18.96 -17.60 -23.44
CA ALA A 35 -20.31 -17.32 -22.90
C ALA A 35 -21.39 -18.21 -23.58
N PRO A 36 -22.73 -17.98 -23.47
CA PRO A 36 -23.56 -17.20 -22.52
C PRO A 36 -24.84 -17.94 -22.01
N GLY A 37 -25.50 -17.36 -20.99
CA GLY A 37 -26.97 -17.25 -20.90
C GLY A 37 -27.78 -18.37 -20.22
N ALA A 38 -28.36 -18.05 -19.04
CA ALA A 38 -29.67 -18.56 -18.62
C ALA A 38 -30.28 -17.66 -17.52
N HIS A 39 -31.37 -16.98 -17.87
CA HIS A 39 -32.33 -16.37 -16.95
C HIS A 39 -32.94 -17.42 -16.03
N LEU A 40 -33.15 -17.10 -14.74
CA LEU A 40 -34.23 -17.68 -13.92
C LEU A 40 -34.46 -16.88 -12.63
N GLY A 41 -35.62 -16.22 -12.56
CA GLY A 41 -36.62 -16.39 -11.49
C GLY A 41 -36.30 -15.90 -10.07
N HIS A 42 -36.86 -14.74 -9.74
CA HIS A 42 -37.11 -14.27 -8.37
C HIS A 42 -37.76 -15.32 -7.45
N ARG A 43 -37.18 -15.53 -6.25
CA ARG A 43 -37.95 -15.77 -5.02
C ARG A 43 -37.23 -15.17 -3.81
N ALA A 44 -37.83 -14.12 -3.26
CA ALA A 44 -37.46 -13.50 -2.01
C ALA A 44 -37.62 -14.49 -0.85
N ARG A 45 -36.60 -14.60 0.00
CA ARG A 45 -36.74 -15.11 1.37
C ARG A 45 -36.31 -14.01 2.32
N GLN A 46 -37.29 -13.44 3.01
CA GLN A 46 -37.08 -12.57 4.16
C GLN A 46 -36.39 -13.39 5.25
N ARG A 47 -35.23 -12.93 5.73
CA ARG A 47 -34.67 -13.31 7.03
C ARG A 47 -34.64 -12.06 7.89
N ALA A 48 -35.37 -12.10 8.99
CA ALA A 48 -35.32 -11.11 10.04
C ALA A 48 -33.91 -11.12 10.68
N ALA A 49 -33.22 -9.99 10.64
CA ALA A 49 -31.98 -9.77 11.38
C ALA A 49 -32.34 -9.04 12.67
N ALA A 50 -32.13 -9.70 13.81
CA ALA A 50 -32.22 -9.10 15.13
C ALA A 50 -31.04 -8.15 15.33
N THR A 51 -31.32 -6.87 15.55
CA THR A 51 -30.36 -5.81 15.88
C THR A 51 -29.96 -5.90 17.35
N ALA A 52 -28.71 -6.27 17.61
CA ALA A 52 -28.06 -6.06 18.91
C ALA A 52 -27.16 -4.82 18.81
N ALA A 53 -27.55 -3.75 19.50
CA ALA A 53 -26.79 -2.51 19.60
C ALA A 53 -25.52 -2.71 20.45
N MET A 54 -24.38 -2.27 19.92
CA MET A 54 -23.11 -2.15 20.64
C MET A 54 -22.92 -0.68 21.07
N PRO A 55 -22.45 -0.39 22.30
CA PRO A 55 -22.31 0.98 22.77
C PRO A 55 -21.08 1.67 22.17
N ASP A 56 -21.28 2.95 21.87
CA ASP A 56 -20.33 3.88 21.26
C ASP A 56 -19.14 4.16 22.19
N ARG A 57 -17.91 3.87 21.74
CA ARG A 57 -16.69 4.13 22.50
C ARG A 57 -16.04 5.39 21.94
N GLN A 58 -16.41 6.54 22.51
CA GLN A 58 -15.76 7.82 22.21
C GLN A 58 -14.27 7.74 22.58
N VAL A 59 -13.40 7.89 21.56
CA VAL A 59 -11.98 8.17 21.73
C VAL A 59 -11.78 9.63 21.38
N ALA A 60 -11.50 10.47 22.38
CA ALA A 60 -11.18 11.88 22.17
C ALA A 60 -9.79 12.01 21.50
N PRO A 61 -9.61 12.87 20.49
CA PRO A 61 -8.28 13.12 19.94
C PRO A 61 -7.51 14.09 20.84
N ALA A 62 -6.24 13.77 21.08
CA ALA A 62 -5.30 14.62 21.79
C ALA A 62 -4.99 15.88 20.98
N ALA A 63 -5.06 17.04 21.62
CA ALA A 63 -4.74 18.33 21.03
C ALA A 63 -3.22 18.43 20.75
N VAL A 64 -2.85 18.62 19.49
CA VAL A 64 -1.50 19.05 19.10
C VAL A 64 -1.58 20.53 18.75
N ALA A 65 -0.90 21.36 19.54
CA ALA A 65 -0.77 22.79 19.29
C ALA A 65 0.18 23.02 18.10
N SER A 66 -0.28 23.73 17.08
CA SER A 66 0.51 24.16 15.93
C SER A 66 0.99 25.60 16.13
N SER A 67 2.31 25.81 16.09
CA SER A 67 2.94 27.12 15.97
C SER A 67 3.28 27.38 14.50
N ALA A 68 2.56 28.32 13.88
CA ALA A 68 2.72 28.70 12.49
C ALA A 68 3.93 29.62 12.25
N THR A 69 4.69 29.36 11.18
CA THR A 69 5.25 30.42 10.31
C THR A 69 5.66 29.89 8.92
N ALA A 70 5.24 30.67 7.90
CA ALA A 70 5.75 30.83 6.53
C ALA A 70 5.05 30.08 5.37
N GLY A 71 4.44 30.85 4.46
CA GLY A 71 4.05 30.43 3.09
C GLY A 71 2.71 29.70 2.95
N GLY A 72 1.58 30.38 3.21
CA GLY A 72 0.28 29.73 3.39
C GLY A 72 -0.32 29.03 2.17
N TRP A 73 -0.21 27.71 2.14
CA TRP A 73 -1.11 26.77 1.45
C TRP A 73 -2.49 26.80 2.14
N GLY A 74 -3.25 27.88 1.95
CA GLY A 74 -4.47 28.07 2.77
C GLY A 74 -5.32 29.29 2.45
N LYS A 75 -5.38 29.74 1.20
CA LYS A 75 -6.32 30.81 0.80
C LYS A 75 -7.36 30.30 -0.20
N GLY A 76 -8.40 29.66 0.33
CA GLY A 76 -9.61 29.31 -0.40
C GLY A 76 -10.69 28.75 0.52
N LEU A 77 -11.50 29.61 1.12
CA LEU A 77 -12.63 29.23 2.00
C LEU A 77 -13.96 29.02 1.23
N SER A 78 -13.96 29.15 -0.10
CA SER A 78 -15.15 28.92 -0.93
C SER A 78 -15.12 27.52 -1.53
N LYS A 79 -16.24 26.77 -1.40
CA LYS A 79 -16.44 25.47 -2.09
C LYS A 79 -16.22 25.67 -3.60
N GLU A 80 -15.42 24.80 -4.21
CA GLU A 80 -15.13 24.83 -5.65
C GLU A 80 -16.15 24.04 -6.47
N ASN A 81 -16.40 24.46 -7.71
CA ASN A 81 -17.30 23.75 -8.63
C ASN A 81 -16.68 22.41 -9.06
N LYS A 82 -17.42 21.32 -8.84
CA LYS A 82 -17.01 19.95 -9.15
C LYS A 82 -16.90 19.70 -10.66
N LEU A 83 -15.89 18.95 -11.10
CA LEU A 83 -15.60 18.63 -12.51
C LEU A 83 -16.74 17.84 -13.22
N TRP A 84 -17.59 17.13 -12.48
CA TRP A 84 -18.67 16.29 -13.02
C TRP A 84 -20.08 16.80 -12.68
N GLY A 85 -20.19 17.95 -12.00
CA GLY A 85 -21.46 18.50 -11.51
C GLY A 85 -22.29 19.27 -12.56
N GLY A 86 -21.77 19.47 -13.78
CA GLY A 86 -22.36 20.36 -14.79
C GLY A 86 -23.74 19.97 -15.33
N ARG A 87 -24.34 18.87 -14.85
CA ARG A 87 -25.70 18.41 -15.21
C ARG A 87 -26.71 18.57 -14.08
N PHE A 88 -26.31 19.11 -12.93
CA PHE A 88 -27.19 19.33 -11.78
C PHE A 88 -27.47 20.82 -11.59
N GLU A 89 -28.73 21.16 -11.32
CA GLU A 89 -29.14 22.54 -11.02
C GLU A 89 -28.82 22.95 -9.58
N GLU A 90 -28.75 21.97 -8.67
CA GLU A 90 -28.46 22.16 -7.25
C GLU A 90 -27.09 21.61 -6.86
N SER A 91 -26.51 22.18 -5.79
CA SER A 91 -25.26 21.69 -5.20
C SER A 91 -25.43 20.33 -4.54
N VAL A 92 -24.39 19.50 -4.58
CA VAL A 92 -24.34 18.21 -3.91
C VAL A 92 -24.50 18.40 -2.39
N THR A 93 -25.31 17.56 -1.74
CA THR A 93 -25.47 17.61 -0.28
C THR A 93 -24.21 17.15 0.44
N ASP A 94 -23.95 17.68 1.65
CA ASP A 94 -22.79 17.28 2.46
C ASP A 94 -22.76 15.77 2.78
N ALA A 95 -23.92 15.10 2.75
CA ALA A 95 -24.01 13.66 2.94
C ALA A 95 -23.47 12.89 1.73
N VAL A 96 -23.80 13.36 0.51
CA VAL A 96 -23.30 12.76 -0.73
C VAL A 96 -21.82 13.07 -0.89
N GLU A 97 -21.36 14.29 -0.58
CA GLU A 97 -19.93 14.64 -0.60
C GLU A 97 -19.09 13.71 0.28
N ARG A 98 -19.51 13.51 1.53
CA ARG A 98 -18.83 12.60 2.46
C ARG A 98 -18.90 11.13 2.05
N PHE A 99 -19.92 10.75 1.29
CA PHE A 99 -20.03 9.38 0.78
C PHE A 99 -19.16 9.16 -0.47
N SER A 100 -19.00 10.19 -1.31
CA SER A 100 -18.27 10.11 -2.57
C SER A 100 -16.78 10.40 -2.43
N GLU A 101 -16.37 11.15 -1.42
CA GLU A 101 -14.96 11.50 -1.21
C GLU A 101 -14.12 10.25 -0.93
N SER A 102 -12.91 10.26 -1.49
CA SER A 102 -11.88 9.27 -1.21
C SER A 102 -10.63 9.87 -0.58
N VAL A 103 -10.49 11.21 -0.56
CA VAL A 103 -9.32 11.91 0.01
C VAL A 103 -9.00 11.54 1.45
N SER A 104 -10.00 11.14 2.25
CA SER A 104 -9.78 10.68 3.62
C SER A 104 -8.85 9.47 3.71
N PHE A 105 -8.75 8.65 2.66
CA PHE A 105 -7.88 7.48 2.60
C PHE A 105 -6.91 7.47 1.40
N ASP A 106 -7.32 7.93 0.22
CA ASP A 106 -6.52 7.87 -1.01
C ASP A 106 -5.42 8.95 -1.07
N ARG A 107 -5.44 9.93 -0.15
CA ARG A 107 -4.31 10.85 0.06
C ARG A 107 -3.00 10.11 0.32
N ALA A 108 -3.04 8.85 0.76
CA ALA A 108 -1.87 7.99 0.89
C ALA A 108 -1.16 7.71 -0.45
N LEU A 109 -1.84 7.88 -1.59
CA LEU A 109 -1.33 7.67 -2.95
C LEU A 109 -0.62 8.91 -3.53
N TYR A 110 -0.50 10.02 -2.78
CA TYR A 110 0.03 11.28 -3.33
C TYR A 110 1.41 11.12 -3.99
N LYS A 111 2.31 10.31 -3.42
CA LYS A 111 3.66 10.09 -3.97
C LYS A 111 3.58 9.47 -5.36
N GLN A 112 2.70 8.48 -5.52
CA GLN A 112 2.50 7.78 -6.77
C GLN A 112 1.80 8.66 -7.80
N ASP A 113 0.77 9.42 -7.40
CA ASP A 113 0.09 10.38 -8.26
C ASP A 113 1.05 11.44 -8.81
N ILE A 114 1.88 12.03 -7.94
CA ILE A 114 2.88 13.03 -8.32
C ILE A 114 3.93 12.40 -9.25
N MET A 115 4.45 11.22 -8.91
CA MET A 115 5.42 10.51 -9.76
C MET A 115 4.84 10.18 -11.15
N GLY A 116 3.62 9.68 -11.20
CA GLY A 116 2.90 9.40 -12.46
C GLY A 116 2.65 10.68 -13.25
N SER A 117 2.30 11.77 -12.57
CA SER A 117 2.10 13.09 -13.18
C SER A 117 3.39 13.69 -13.75
N ARG A 118 4.54 13.51 -13.09
CA ARG A 118 5.85 13.93 -13.64
C ARG A 118 6.17 13.16 -14.93
N ALA A 119 5.97 11.83 -14.92
CA ALA A 119 6.19 10.99 -16.09
C ALA A 119 5.26 11.36 -17.25
N HIS A 120 3.97 11.60 -16.95
CA HIS A 120 2.98 12.02 -17.94
C HIS A 120 3.32 13.39 -18.55
N ALA A 121 3.70 14.38 -17.72
CA ALA A 121 4.12 15.69 -18.22
C ALA A 121 5.34 15.59 -19.16
N ALA A 122 6.32 14.76 -18.80
CA ALA A 122 7.49 14.52 -19.65
C ALA A 122 7.09 13.92 -21.01
N MET A 123 6.21 12.91 -21.00
CA MET A 123 5.67 12.28 -22.20
C MET A 123 4.90 13.29 -23.07
N LEU A 124 4.02 14.11 -22.50
CA LEU A 124 3.27 15.12 -23.25
C LEU A 124 4.20 16.10 -23.98
N ALA A 125 5.31 16.49 -23.35
CA ALA A 125 6.28 17.40 -23.94
C ALA A 125 7.07 16.73 -25.08
N GLU A 126 7.45 15.45 -24.89
CA GLU A 126 8.10 14.64 -25.93
C GLU A 126 7.21 14.45 -27.16
N GLN A 127 5.89 14.28 -26.96
CA GLN A 127 4.90 14.21 -28.03
C GLN A 127 4.52 15.58 -28.63
N GLY A 128 5.10 16.67 -28.13
CA GLY A 128 4.80 18.03 -28.61
C GLY A 128 3.40 18.56 -28.25
N LEU A 129 2.71 17.92 -27.31
CA LEU A 129 1.38 18.33 -26.84
C LEU A 129 1.44 19.50 -25.84
N ILE A 130 2.58 19.65 -25.15
CA ILE A 130 2.89 20.81 -24.31
C ILE A 130 4.30 21.33 -24.60
N THR A 131 4.57 22.60 -24.26
CA THR A 131 5.90 23.17 -24.43
C THR A 131 6.87 22.65 -23.35
N ILE A 132 8.17 22.66 -23.62
CA ILE A 132 9.19 22.34 -22.61
C ILE A 132 9.08 23.28 -21.39
N ILE A 133 8.73 24.54 -21.63
CA ILE A 133 8.51 25.54 -20.57
C ILE A 133 7.32 25.13 -19.68
N ASP A 134 6.21 24.69 -20.28
CA ASP A 134 5.05 24.21 -19.52
C ASP A 134 5.40 22.95 -18.71
N LYS A 135 6.09 21.99 -19.33
CA LYS A 135 6.58 20.79 -18.64
C LYS A 135 7.46 21.15 -17.44
N ASP A 136 8.45 22.01 -17.61
CA ASP A 136 9.37 22.40 -16.53
C ASP A 136 8.63 23.15 -15.40
N ARG A 137 7.60 23.93 -15.71
CA ARG A 137 6.71 24.56 -14.71
C ARG A 137 5.90 23.51 -13.95
N ILE A 138 5.33 22.53 -14.65
CA ILE A 138 4.58 21.42 -14.03
C ILE A 138 5.49 20.64 -13.08
N LEU A 139 6.68 20.23 -13.52
CA LEU A 139 7.60 19.45 -12.69
C LEU A 139 7.99 20.22 -11.42
N LYS A 140 8.37 21.50 -11.54
CA LYS A 140 8.70 22.34 -10.39
C LYS A 140 7.51 22.53 -9.44
N GLY A 141 6.31 22.71 -9.98
CA GLY A 141 5.09 22.85 -9.17
C GLY A 141 4.76 21.57 -8.41
N LEU A 142 4.91 20.41 -9.06
CA LEU A 142 4.76 19.10 -8.42
C LEU A 142 5.81 18.87 -7.31
N ASP A 143 7.06 19.29 -7.51
CA ASP A 143 8.11 19.23 -6.49
C ASP A 143 7.83 20.13 -5.28
N GLU A 144 7.17 21.26 -5.50
CA GLU A 144 6.75 22.17 -4.43
C GLU A 144 5.54 21.63 -3.66
N ILE A 145 4.57 21.04 -4.35
CA ILE A 145 3.43 20.36 -3.72
C ILE A 145 3.89 19.16 -2.89
N GLU A 146 4.77 18.31 -3.44
CA GLU A 146 5.28 17.14 -2.71
C GLU A 146 5.97 17.56 -1.41
N ARG A 147 6.83 18.58 -1.46
CA ARG A 147 7.49 19.14 -0.26
C ARG A 147 6.49 19.70 0.76
N SER A 148 5.44 20.38 0.32
CA SER A 148 4.39 20.88 1.20
C SER A 148 3.62 19.75 1.89
N ILE A 149 3.31 18.67 1.16
CA ILE A 149 2.67 17.47 1.73
C ILE A 149 3.58 16.82 2.77
N GLU A 150 4.86 16.64 2.45
CA GLU A 150 5.84 16.02 3.36
C GLU A 150 6.12 16.86 4.60
N ALA A 151 6.05 18.19 4.50
CA ALA A 151 6.14 19.12 5.63
C ALA A 151 4.86 19.16 6.49
N GLY A 152 3.76 18.53 6.05
CA GLY A 152 2.47 18.61 6.72
C GLY A 152 1.77 19.97 6.57
N GLU A 153 2.21 20.78 5.61
CA GLU A 153 1.67 22.12 5.34
C GLU A 153 0.55 22.09 4.30
N PHE A 154 0.42 20.99 3.54
CA PHE A 154 -0.61 20.84 2.52
C PHE A 154 -2.01 20.62 3.13
N SER A 155 -2.94 21.52 2.81
CA SER A 155 -4.32 21.45 3.27
C SER A 155 -5.18 20.59 2.34
N TRP A 156 -5.38 19.33 2.70
CA TRP A 156 -6.32 18.43 2.01
C TRP A 156 -7.76 18.90 2.17
N ARG A 157 -8.50 18.92 1.05
CA ARG A 157 -9.86 19.43 0.95
C ARG A 157 -10.81 18.30 0.58
N ILE A 158 -11.82 18.06 1.43
CA ILE A 158 -12.87 17.04 1.21
C ILE A 158 -13.77 17.43 0.03
N ASP A 159 -13.99 18.72 -0.18
CA ASP A 159 -14.72 19.22 -1.35
C ASP A 159 -13.96 19.02 -2.66
N ARG A 160 -12.64 18.75 -2.60
CA ARG A 160 -11.81 18.27 -3.70
C ARG A 160 -11.71 16.73 -3.69
N GLU A 161 -12.84 16.05 -3.50
CA GLU A 161 -13.14 14.61 -3.60
C GLU A 161 -12.00 13.58 -3.40
N ASP A 162 -10.98 13.59 -4.26
CA ASP A 162 -9.90 12.61 -4.31
C ASP A 162 -8.49 13.27 -4.24
N VAL A 163 -7.46 12.44 -4.05
CA VAL A 163 -6.05 12.88 -4.03
C VAL A 163 -5.66 13.66 -5.30
N HIS A 164 -6.18 13.24 -6.45
CA HIS A 164 -5.82 13.78 -7.75
C HIS A 164 -6.36 15.20 -7.94
N MET A 165 -7.62 15.44 -7.59
CA MET A 165 -8.27 16.76 -7.62
C MET A 165 -7.57 17.72 -6.66
N ASN A 166 -7.16 17.25 -5.48
CA ASN A 166 -6.41 18.07 -4.54
C ASN A 166 -5.08 18.55 -5.14
N ILE A 167 -4.33 17.64 -5.76
CA ILE A 167 -3.03 17.95 -6.38
C ILE A 167 -3.21 18.82 -7.64
N GLU A 168 -4.17 18.51 -8.50
CA GLU A 168 -4.47 19.29 -9.71
C GLU A 168 -4.85 20.73 -9.41
N ALA A 169 -5.73 20.92 -8.41
CA ALA A 169 -6.16 22.24 -8.02
C ALA A 169 -5.00 23.02 -7.38
N ALA A 170 -4.22 22.39 -6.50
CA ALA A 170 -3.02 23.00 -5.94
C ALA A 170 -1.99 23.37 -7.02
N LEU A 171 -1.81 22.53 -8.04
CA LEU A 171 -0.93 22.81 -9.16
C LEU A 171 -1.47 23.98 -9.99
N THR A 172 -2.77 24.03 -10.22
CA THR A 172 -3.42 25.15 -10.92
C THR A 172 -3.28 26.46 -10.15
N ASP A 173 -3.44 26.43 -8.83
CA ASP A 173 -3.26 27.60 -7.95
C ASP A 173 -1.81 28.12 -8.01
N LEU A 174 -0.83 27.22 -8.19
CA LEU A 174 0.60 27.56 -8.20
C LEU A 174 1.13 28.05 -9.55
N ILE A 175 0.76 27.39 -10.66
CA ILE A 175 1.34 27.67 -11.99
C ILE A 175 0.32 28.10 -13.06
N GLY A 176 -0.96 28.18 -12.70
CA GLY A 176 -2.03 28.64 -13.57
C GLY A 176 -2.27 27.72 -14.78
N GLU A 177 -2.40 28.31 -15.96
CA GLU A 177 -2.88 27.63 -17.17
C GLU A 177 -2.01 26.45 -17.61
N SER A 178 -0.70 26.47 -17.31
CA SER A 178 0.19 25.34 -17.61
C SER A 178 -0.27 24.06 -16.91
N ALA A 179 -0.86 24.14 -15.71
CA ALA A 179 -1.33 22.97 -14.95
C ALA A 179 -2.47 22.22 -15.67
N LYS A 180 -3.41 22.96 -16.28
CA LYS A 180 -4.58 22.37 -16.95
C LYS A 180 -4.21 21.47 -18.12
N LYS A 181 -3.04 21.69 -18.71
CA LYS A 181 -2.54 20.88 -19.83
C LYS A 181 -2.14 19.46 -19.39
N LEU A 182 -1.84 19.26 -18.10
CA LEU A 182 -1.41 17.97 -17.55
C LEU A 182 -2.45 16.86 -17.74
N HIS A 183 -3.73 17.19 -17.78
CA HIS A 183 -4.82 16.21 -17.98
C HIS A 183 -5.04 15.80 -19.44
N THR A 184 -4.29 16.39 -20.36
CA THR A 184 -4.39 16.04 -21.78
C THR A 184 -4.10 14.56 -21.98
N ALA A 185 -5.00 13.87 -22.67
CA ALA A 185 -4.91 12.44 -23.00
C ALA A 185 -4.77 11.50 -21.78
N ARG A 186 -5.24 11.91 -20.59
CA ARG A 186 -5.25 11.10 -19.37
C ARG A 186 -6.65 11.02 -18.79
N SER A 187 -7.10 9.83 -18.39
CA SER A 187 -8.36 9.65 -17.65
C SER A 187 -8.08 9.35 -16.19
N ARG A 188 -9.07 9.60 -15.34
CA ARG A 188 -8.95 9.25 -13.91
C ARG A 188 -8.81 7.74 -13.70
N ASN A 189 -9.41 6.93 -14.57
CA ASN A 189 -9.40 5.47 -14.46
C ASN A 189 -8.01 4.86 -14.67
N ASP A 190 -7.25 5.35 -15.66
CA ASP A 190 -5.88 4.88 -15.87
C ASP A 190 -4.92 5.43 -14.81
N GLN A 191 -5.13 6.68 -14.38
CA GLN A 191 -4.35 7.31 -13.33
C GLN A 191 -4.44 6.54 -12.00
N VAL A 192 -5.65 6.31 -11.48
CA VAL A 192 -5.82 5.61 -10.18
C VAL A 192 -5.29 4.18 -10.21
N VAL A 193 -5.43 3.46 -11.33
CA VAL A 193 -4.90 2.09 -11.47
C VAL A 193 -3.38 2.10 -11.51
N THR A 194 -2.78 3.11 -12.13
CA THR A 194 -1.32 3.29 -12.18
C THR A 194 -0.80 3.58 -10.78
N ASP A 195 -1.43 4.51 -10.06
CA ASP A 195 -1.02 4.93 -8.72
C ASP A 195 -1.13 3.79 -7.73
N LEU A 196 -2.24 3.04 -7.76
CA LEU A 196 -2.44 1.86 -6.91
C LEU A 196 -1.39 0.78 -7.18
N ARG A 197 -1.02 0.53 -8.44
CA ARG A 197 0.00 -0.47 -8.78
C ARG A 197 1.38 -0.07 -8.30
N LEU A 198 1.74 1.21 -8.44
CA LEU A 198 2.99 1.75 -7.93
C LEU A 198 3.03 1.69 -6.40
N TRP A 199 1.92 2.03 -5.75
CA TRP A 199 1.81 1.98 -4.30
C TRP A 199 1.93 0.55 -3.78
N CYS A 200 1.26 -0.41 -4.43
CA CYS A 200 1.39 -1.83 -4.09
C CYS A 200 2.83 -2.33 -4.24
N ARG A 201 3.56 -1.87 -5.27
CA ARG A 201 4.96 -2.23 -5.45
C ARG A 201 5.81 -1.74 -4.27
N ASP A 202 5.67 -0.47 -3.92
CA ASP A 202 6.43 0.13 -2.82
C ASP A 202 6.06 -0.54 -1.47
N ALA A 203 4.78 -0.84 -1.26
CA ALA A 203 4.30 -1.56 -0.08
C ALA A 203 4.83 -3.01 -0.01
N ILE A 204 4.97 -3.70 -1.14
CA ILE A 204 5.56 -5.04 -1.19
C ILE A 204 7.03 -4.99 -0.76
N ASP A 205 7.80 -4.00 -1.24
CA ASP A 205 9.21 -3.84 -0.86
C ASP A 205 9.36 -3.62 0.66
N ASP A 206 8.51 -2.79 1.26
CA ASP A 206 8.47 -2.55 2.71
C ASP A 206 8.08 -3.82 3.50
N ILE A 207 7.08 -4.57 3.02
CA ILE A 207 6.64 -5.82 3.66
C ILE A 207 7.79 -6.85 3.62
N LEU A 208 8.46 -7.01 2.48
CA LEU A 208 9.58 -7.94 2.34
C LEU A 208 10.72 -7.61 3.31
N MET A 209 11.04 -6.32 3.48
CA MET A 209 12.00 -5.88 4.48
C MET A 209 11.58 -6.28 5.90
N HIS A 210 10.33 -6.04 6.28
CA HIS A 210 9.83 -6.40 7.62
C HIS A 210 9.80 -7.92 7.85
N LEU A 211 9.43 -8.71 6.84
CA LEU A 211 9.45 -10.17 6.92
C LEU A 211 10.88 -10.69 7.10
N LYS A 212 11.87 -10.08 6.44
CA LYS A 212 13.28 -10.41 6.64
C LYS A 212 13.75 -10.07 8.07
N HIS A 213 13.35 -8.92 8.61
CA HIS A 213 13.67 -8.56 10.00
C HIS A 213 13.04 -9.54 11.00
N LEU A 214 11.81 -10.00 10.76
CA LEU A 214 11.16 -11.02 11.58
C LEU A 214 11.94 -12.34 11.55
N GLN A 215 12.34 -12.81 10.36
CA GLN A 215 13.16 -14.04 10.23
C GLN A 215 14.46 -13.92 11.03
N VAL A 216 15.19 -12.81 10.88
CA VAL A 216 16.43 -12.56 11.64
C VAL A 216 16.17 -12.53 13.14
N ALA A 217 15.07 -11.91 13.60
CA ALA A 217 14.71 -11.89 15.01
C ALA A 217 14.41 -13.29 15.56
N LEU A 218 13.71 -14.14 14.81
CA LEU A 218 13.43 -15.52 15.17
C LEU A 218 14.70 -16.37 15.25
N VAL A 219 15.61 -16.23 14.27
CA VAL A 219 16.93 -16.90 14.29
C VAL A 219 17.75 -16.48 15.50
N ASN A 220 17.83 -15.18 15.78
CA ASN A 220 18.54 -14.65 16.94
C ASN A 220 17.93 -15.16 18.25
N LEU A 221 16.60 -15.28 18.33
CA LEU A 221 15.93 -15.84 19.50
C LEU A 221 16.23 -17.34 19.66
N ALA A 222 16.30 -18.09 18.55
CA ALA A 222 16.68 -19.49 18.57
C ALA A 222 18.12 -19.67 19.08
N LEU A 223 19.08 -18.89 18.56
CA LEU A 223 20.49 -18.94 19.00
C LEU A 223 20.65 -18.61 20.50
N LYS A 224 19.87 -17.66 21.03
CA LYS A 224 19.91 -17.30 22.46
C LYS A 224 19.37 -18.39 23.39
N ASN A 225 18.56 -19.32 22.88
CA ASN A 225 17.89 -20.36 23.66
C ASN A 225 18.36 -21.76 23.25
N GLU A 226 19.67 -21.90 22.99
CA GLU A 226 20.24 -23.17 22.55
C GLU A 226 20.06 -24.28 23.59
N GLY A 227 19.58 -25.44 23.13
CA GLY A 227 19.36 -26.62 23.98
C GLY A 227 18.12 -26.54 24.86
N LEU A 228 17.33 -25.46 24.79
CA LEU A 228 16.09 -25.33 25.56
C LEU A 228 15.02 -26.29 25.02
N ILE A 229 14.63 -27.26 25.86
CA ILE A 229 13.60 -28.25 25.55
C ILE A 229 12.22 -27.70 25.95
N VAL A 230 11.26 -27.78 25.04
CA VAL A 230 9.85 -27.41 25.25
C VAL A 230 8.92 -28.56 24.83
N PRO A 231 7.68 -28.65 25.35
CA PRO A 231 6.73 -29.63 24.87
C PRO A 231 6.34 -29.35 23.41
N GLY A 232 6.44 -30.33 22.52
CA GLY A 232 5.81 -30.29 21.21
C GLY A 232 4.30 -30.55 21.32
N TYR A 233 3.51 -30.03 20.36
CA TYR A 233 2.06 -30.14 20.38
C TYR A 233 1.50 -30.71 19.08
N THR A 234 0.58 -31.66 19.19
CA THR A 234 -0.30 -32.11 18.11
C THR A 234 -1.73 -32.18 18.65
N HIS A 235 -2.72 -31.71 17.88
CA HIS A 235 -4.10 -31.54 18.39
C HIS A 235 -4.19 -30.76 19.72
N LEU A 236 -3.26 -29.81 19.93
CA LEU A 236 -3.08 -29.08 21.20
C LEU A 236 -2.81 -29.96 22.44
N GLN A 237 -2.42 -31.22 22.24
CA GLN A 237 -1.98 -32.13 23.28
C GLN A 237 -0.46 -32.24 23.29
N ARG A 238 0.13 -32.41 24.47
CA ARG A 238 1.58 -32.59 24.62
C ARG A 238 1.99 -33.89 23.94
N ALA A 239 2.88 -33.78 22.96
CA ALA A 239 3.46 -34.89 22.23
C ALA A 239 4.91 -35.13 22.72
N GLN A 240 5.85 -35.23 21.80
CA GLN A 240 7.28 -35.40 22.11
C GLN A 240 7.91 -34.06 22.51
N PRO A 241 8.91 -34.05 23.43
CA PRO A 241 9.74 -32.88 23.66
C PRO A 241 10.50 -32.49 22.40
N VAL A 242 10.59 -31.18 22.13
CA VAL A 242 11.33 -30.62 20.99
C VAL A 242 12.23 -29.48 21.48
N LEU A 243 13.21 -29.09 20.67
CA LEU A 243 13.99 -27.89 20.96
C LEU A 243 13.19 -26.64 20.56
N LEU A 244 13.21 -25.60 21.40
CA LEU A 244 12.59 -24.32 21.07
C LEU A 244 13.13 -23.76 19.74
N GLN A 245 14.41 -23.99 19.46
CA GLN A 245 15.05 -23.60 18.19
C GLN A 245 14.34 -24.21 16.98
N HIS A 246 13.99 -25.50 17.02
CA HIS A 246 13.31 -26.16 15.91
C HIS A 246 11.92 -25.57 15.68
N LEU A 247 11.20 -25.23 16.76
CA LEU A 247 9.90 -24.56 16.65
C LEU A 247 10.04 -23.16 16.02
N LEU A 248 10.98 -22.34 16.49
CA LEU A 248 11.20 -21.00 15.95
C LEU A 248 11.64 -21.03 14.48
N LEU A 249 12.54 -21.94 14.11
CA LEU A 249 12.98 -22.11 12.73
C LEU A 249 11.86 -22.62 11.82
N SER A 250 10.89 -23.37 12.33
CA SER A 250 9.71 -23.75 11.53
C SER A 250 8.89 -22.54 11.06
N TYR A 251 8.83 -21.47 11.87
CA TYR A 251 8.19 -20.21 11.45
C TYR A 251 9.07 -19.42 10.48
N VAL A 252 10.39 -19.48 10.63
CA VAL A 252 11.32 -18.89 9.65
C VAL A 252 11.08 -19.48 8.27
N GLU A 253 11.00 -20.82 8.17
CA GLU A 253 10.71 -21.52 6.91
C GLU A 253 9.35 -21.15 6.31
N GLN A 254 8.30 -21.02 7.13
CA GLN A 254 6.98 -20.60 6.65
C GLN A 254 7.01 -19.19 6.05
N VAL A 255 7.72 -18.26 6.69
CA VAL A 255 7.87 -16.89 6.18
C VAL A 255 8.73 -16.89 4.91
N PHE A 256 9.82 -17.66 4.88
CA PHE A 256 10.72 -17.78 3.73
C PHE A 256 9.96 -18.21 2.46
N LEU A 257 9.18 -19.29 2.55
CA LEU A 257 8.35 -19.78 1.44
C LEU A 257 7.33 -18.75 0.93
N SER A 258 6.84 -17.88 1.82
CA SER A 258 5.88 -16.82 1.46
C SER A 258 6.52 -15.65 0.72
N THR A 259 7.85 -15.48 0.86
CA THR A 259 8.60 -14.38 0.24
C THR A 259 9.18 -14.71 -1.14
N GLY A 260 9.25 -15.99 -1.52
CA GLY A 260 9.77 -16.43 -2.82
C GLY A 260 11.23 -16.07 -3.09
N LEU A 261 11.97 -15.69 -2.03
CA LEU A 261 13.41 -15.46 -2.03
C LEU A 261 14.20 -16.77 -1.90
#